data_AF-A0A2V2MTT6-F1
#
_entry.id   AF-A0A2V2MTT6-F1
#
_cell.length_a   1.000
_cell.length_b   1.000
_cell.length_c   1.000
_cell.angle_alpha   90.00
_cell.angle_beta   90.00
_cell.angle_gamma   90.00
#
_symmetry.space_group_name_H-M   'P 1'
#
loop_
_entity.id
_entity.type
_entity.pdbx_description
1 polymer ?
#
loop_
_entity_poly.entity_id
_entity_poly.type
_entity_poly.pdbx_seq_one_letter_code
_entity_poly.pdbx_strand_id
1 'polypeptide(L)' 'MAMRKDGDNLVLDGRYLSKLDHFVCDVLDILTRYSTYVIVSGYVAILFGRTRSTEDVNVIFWKISVKLLE' A
#
# COMPACT_ATOMS: atom_id res chain seq x y z
N MET A 1 15.47 6.10 8.73
CA MET A 1 14.42 5.06 8.79
C MET A 1 14.97 3.87 9.56
N ALA A 2 14.29 3.48 10.63
CA ALA A 2 14.50 2.20 11.32
C ALA A 2 13.31 1.30 11.05
N MET A 3 13.52 -0.02 11.08
CA MET A 3 12.47 -1.00 10.86
C MET A 3 12.43 -1.94 12.06
N ARG A 4 11.25 -2.13 12.64
CA ARG A 4 11.05 -3.05 13.75
C ARG A 4 9.79 -3.88 13.55
N LYS A 5 9.77 -5.08 14.12
CA LYS A 5 8.59 -5.93 14.19
C LYS A 5 7.78 -5.57 15.43
N ASP A 6 6.46 -5.55 15.30
CA ASP A 6 5.51 -5.30 16.39
C ASP A 6 4.31 -6.24 16.25
N GLY A 7 4.36 -7.39 16.92
CA GLY A 7 3.43 -8.49 16.66
C GLY A 7 3.52 -8.95 15.19
N ASP A 8 2.39 -8.93 14.48
CA ASP A 8 2.31 -9.24 13.05
C ASP A 8 2.58 -8.02 12.14
N ASN A 9 2.83 -6.86 12.74
CA ASN A 9 3.08 -5.63 12.01
C ASN A 9 4.58 -5.35 11.84
N LEU A 10 4.89 -4.62 10.78
CA LEU A 10 6.20 -4.04 10.54
C LEU A 10 6.10 -2.52 10.65
N VAL A 11 6.86 -1.93 11.56
CA VAL A 11 6.85 -0.48 11.81
C VAL A 11 8.11 0.14 11.23
N LEU A 12 7.92 1.19 10.41
CA LEU A 12 8.98 1.98 9.80
C LEU A 12 9.10 3.33 10.52
N ASP A 13 9.99 3.39 11.50
CA ASP A 13 10.21 4.58 12.33
C ASP A 13 11.09 5.62 11.62
N GLY A 14 10.76 6.90 11.80
CA GLY A 14 11.52 8.02 11.23
C GLY A 14 11.53 8.06 9.70
N ARG A 15 10.49 7.54 9.06
CA ARG A 15 10.22 7.73 7.63
C ARG A 15 9.22 8.89 7.46
N TYR A 16 9.57 9.85 6.61
CA TYR A 16 8.64 10.90 6.19
C TYR A 16 7.70 10.35 5.11
N LEU A 17 6.39 10.59 5.25
CA LEU A 17 5.40 10.17 4.26
C LEU A 17 5.36 11.19 3.11
N SER A 18 5.57 10.71 1.89
CA SER A 18 5.46 11.48 0.67
C SER A 18 3.98 11.70 0.28
N LYS A 19 3.74 12.60 -0.68
CA LYS A 19 2.39 12.77 -1.26
C LYS A 19 1.84 11.48 -1.86
N LEU A 20 2.71 10.66 -2.45
CA LEU A 20 2.32 9.35 -2.98
C LEU A 20 1.89 8.41 -1.85
N ASP A 21 2.60 8.41 -0.72
CA ASP A 21 2.24 7.56 0.42
C ASP A 21 0.86 7.92 0.97
N HIS A 22 0.60 9.22 1.15
CA HIS A 22 -0.72 9.70 1.57
C HIS A 22 -1.81 9.32 0.58
N PHE A 23 -1.58 9.53 -0.72
CA PHE A 23 -2.52 9.14 -1.76
C PHE A 23 -2.82 7.63 -1.74
N VAL A 24 -1.81 6.79 -1.55
CA VAL A 24 -2.01 5.34 -1.44
C VAL A 24 -2.84 5.02 -0.21
N CYS A 25 -2.53 5.57 0.97
CA CYS A 25 -3.33 5.38 2.18
C CYS A 25 -4.81 5.74 1.96
N ASP A 26 -5.09 6.90 1.35
CA ASP A 26 -6.46 7.34 1.08
C ASP A 26 -7.23 6.35 0.18
N VAL A 27 -6.56 5.79 -0.84
CA VAL A 27 -7.16 4.77 -1.72
C VAL A 27 -7.37 3.44 -0.96
N LEU A 28 -6.40 3.03 -0.15
CA LEU A 28 -6.47 1.80 0.63
C LEU A 28 -7.59 1.81 1.68
N ASP A 29 -7.87 2.97 2.29
CA ASP A 29 -8.99 3.16 3.22
C ASP A 29 -10.35 2.92 2.53
N ILE A 30 -10.42 3.14 1.22
CA ILE A 30 -11.60 2.76 0.43
C ILE A 30 -11.60 1.25 0.20
N LEU A 31 -10.50 0.71 -0.33
CA LEU A 31 -10.40 -0.69 -0.77
C LEU A 31 -10.58 -1.70 0.37
N THR A 32 -10.08 -1.40 1.56
CA THR A 32 -10.17 -2.28 2.74
C THR A 32 -11.60 -2.62 3.13
N ARG A 33 -12.58 -1.77 2.74
CA ARG A 33 -14.01 -1.99 2.99
C ARG A 33 -14.64 -3.01 2.04
N TYR A 34 -13.99 -3.34 0.93
CA TYR A 34 -14.56 -4.16 -0.15
C TYR A 34 -13.84 -5.49 -0.37
N SER A 35 -12.53 -5.57 -0.09
CA SER A 35 -11.77 -6.81 -0.29
C SER A 35 -10.46 -6.81 0.49
N THR A 36 -10.00 -8.00 0.87
CA THR A 36 -8.61 -8.21 1.28
C THR A 36 -7.70 -7.99 0.08
N TYR A 37 -6.64 -7.23 0.27
CA TYR A 37 -5.69 -6.90 -0.79
C TYR A 37 -4.24 -6.99 -0.32
N VAL A 38 -3.33 -7.03 -1.28
CA VAL A 38 -1.88 -6.87 -1.05
C VAL A 38 -1.30 -5.91 -2.07
N ILE A 39 -0.51 -4.95 -1.59
CA ILE A 39 0.29 -4.06 -2.44
C ILE A 39 1.57 -4.79 -2.86
N VAL A 40 1.94 -4.67 -4.13
CA VAL A 40 3.11 -5.32 -4.70
C VAL A 40 3.95 -4.35 -5.56
N SER A 41 5.09 -4.84 -6.07
CA SER A 41 5.91 -4.16 -7.07
C SER A 41 6.62 -2.88 -6.56
N GLY A 42 6.78 -1.88 -7.43
CA GLY A 42 7.64 -0.70 -7.25
C GLY A 42 7.35 0.10 -5.97
N TYR A 43 6.08 0.27 -5.61
CA TYR A 43 5.72 1.02 -4.41
C TYR A 43 6.22 0.34 -3.12
N VAL A 44 6.20 -0.99 -3.03
CA VAL A 44 6.79 -1.72 -1.89
C VAL A 44 8.29 -1.44 -1.77
N ALA A 45 9.01 -1.40 -2.89
CA ALA A 45 10.44 -1.06 -2.86
C ALA A 45 10.69 0.36 -2.32
N ILE A 46 9.83 1.32 -2.67
CA ILE A 46 9.91 2.72 -2.20
C ILE A 46 9.57 2.82 -0.71
N LEU A 47 8.57 2.07 -0.23
CA LEU A 47 8.24 1.97 1.19
C LEU A 47 9.47 1.58 2.01
N PHE A 48 10.25 0.60 1.53
CA PHE A 48 11.48 0.13 2.17
C PHE A 48 12.74 0.95 1.84
N GLY A 49 12.59 2.19 1.35
CA GLY A 49 13.68 3.14 1.24
C GLY A 49 14.54 3.02 -0.01
N ARG A 50 14.08 2.34 -1.07
CA ARG A 50 14.74 2.42 -2.37
C ARG A 50 14.51 3.79 -3.01
N THR A 51 15.59 4.46 -3.39
CA THR A 51 15.54 5.74 -4.10
C THR A 51 15.19 5.52 -5.58
N ARG A 52 13.89 5.50 -5.87
CA ARG A 52 13.32 5.38 -7.22
C ARG A 52 11.90 5.95 -7.24
N SER A 53 11.43 6.36 -8.41
CA SER A 53 10.03 6.70 -8.63
C SER A 53 9.23 5.48 -9.07
N THR A 54 7.91 5.59 -8.98
CA THR A 54 6.93 4.69 -9.61
C THR A 54 5.81 5.56 -10.16
N GLU A 55 5.31 5.23 -11.35
CA GLU A 55 4.20 5.94 -11.97
C GLU A 55 2.84 5.37 -11.54
N ASP A 56 2.83 4.09 -11.14
CA ASP A 56 1.66 3.35 -10.73
C ASP A 56 1.86 2.64 -9.37
N VAL A 57 0.74 2.15 -8.81
CA VAL A 57 0.68 1.34 -7.59
C VAL A 57 -0.10 0.08 -7.92
N ASN A 58 0.53 -1.07 -7.73
CA ASN A 58 -0.03 -2.37 -8.10
C ASN A 58 -0.65 -3.03 -6.87
N VAL A 59 -1.90 -3.47 -6.99
CA VAL A 59 -2.66 -4.10 -5.89
C VAL A 59 -3.29 -5.39 -6.39
N ILE A 60 -3.08 -6.48 -5.66
CA ILE A 60 -3.73 -7.78 -5.90
C ILE A 60 -4.87 -7.94 -4.89
N PHE A 61 -6.06 -8.31 -5.37
CA PHE A 61 -7.26 -8.49 -4.56
C PHE A 61 -7.62 -9.98 -4.45
N TRP A 62 -8.02 -10.42 -3.25
CA TRP A 62 -8.34 -11.83 -3.01
C TRP A 62 -9.66 -12.26 -3.67
N LYS A 63 -10.66 -11.37 -3.72
CA LYS A 63 -11.92 -11.54 -4.48
C LYS A 63 -12.72 -10.25 -4.44
N ILE A 64 -13.19 -9.76 -5.58
CA ILE A 64 -14.14 -8.64 -5.62
C ILE A 64 -15.43 -9.14 -6.27
N SER A 65 -16.54 -9.06 -5.54
CA SER A 65 -17.87 -9.28 -6.11
C SER A 65 -18.39 -7.95 -6.65
N VAL A 66 -18.00 -7.60 -7.87
CA VAL A 66 -18.59 -6.46 -8.59
C VAL A 66 -19.84 -6.96 -9.30
N LYS A 67 -21.02 -6.45 -8.92
CA LYS A 67 -22.18 -6.51 -9.83
C LYS A 67 -21.94 -5.45 -10.89
N LEU A 68 -21.72 -5.87 -12.14
CA LEU A 68 -21.83 -4.94 -13.26
C LEU A 68 -23.25 -4.39 -13.26
N LEU A 69 -23.37 -3.07 -13.19
CA LEU A 69 -24.63 -2.39 -13.43
C LEU A 69 -24.91 -2.56 -14.93
N GLU A 70 -25.99 -3.27 -15.25
CA GLU A 70 -26.56 -3.35 -16.60
C GLU A 70 -27.24 -2.03 -16.97
#